data_AF-A0A2E9BE65-F1
#
_entry.id   AF-A0A2E9BE65-F1
#
_cell.length_a   1.000
_cell.length_b   1.000
_cell.length_c   1.000
_cell.angle_alpha   90.00
_cell.angle_beta   90.00
_cell.angle_gamma   90.00
#
_symmetry.space_group_name_H-M   'P 1'
#
loop_
_entity.id
_entity.type
_entity.pdbx_description
1 polymer ?
#
loop_
_entity_poly.entity_id
_entity_poly.type
_entity_poly.pdbx_seq_one_letter_code
_entity_poly.pdbx_strand_id
1 'polypeptide(L)'
;WWLGVCLGLAPAGAWVAITGEIGSYTWYPDLLLVSIGVMVWIAAFDLGYAQMDIDSDKENNVKSFPSRFSPPTTMAVMILSVPIWAAAFSVVSIWGSLASMCSIVGVMIASGESFQKWWFRAHVSTGWILLAAMQLS
;
A
#
# COMPACT_ATOMS: atom_id res chain seq x y z
N TRP A 1 8.50 4.28 4.41
CA TRP A 1 9.07 2.91 4.22
C TRP A 1 9.10 2.06 5.48
N TRP A 2 9.67 2.53 6.61
CA TRP A 2 9.67 1.76 7.87
C TRP A 2 8.25 1.32 8.29
N LEU A 3 7.28 2.23 8.17
CA LEU A 3 5.86 1.95 8.41
C LEU A 3 5.34 0.75 7.59
N GLY A 4 5.72 0.67 6.31
CA GLY A 4 5.36 -0.44 5.45
C GLY A 4 5.93 -1.77 5.93
N VAL A 5 7.20 -1.81 6.34
CA VAL A 5 7.81 -3.02 6.89
C VAL A 5 7.10 -3.47 8.16
N CYS A 6 6.81 -2.53 9.08
CA CYS A 6 6.11 -2.83 10.32
C CYS A 6 4.70 -3.39 10.06
N LEU A 7 3.93 -2.78 9.15
CA LEU A 7 2.57 -3.25 8.83
C LEU A 7 2.57 -4.48 7.92
N GLY A 8 3.62 -4.72 7.15
CA GLY A 8 3.81 -5.95 6.37
C GLY A 8 3.91 -7.21 7.23
N LEU A 9 4.26 -7.08 8.52
CA LEU A 9 4.25 -8.19 9.48
C LEU A 9 2.85 -8.49 10.04
N ALA A 10 1.87 -7.61 9.85
CA ALA A 10 0.52 -7.78 10.39
C ALA A 10 -0.20 -9.03 9.85
N PRO A 11 -0.15 -9.37 8.54
CA PRO A 11 -0.72 -10.61 8.03
C PRO A 11 -0.09 -11.86 8.67
N ALA A 12 1.24 -11.86 8.84
CA ALA A 12 1.95 -12.95 9.50
C ALA A 12 1.49 -13.12 10.97
N GLY A 13 1.37 -12.02 11.72
CA GLY A 13 0.86 -12.03 13.08
C GLY A 13 -0.59 -12.53 13.17
N ALA A 14 -1.45 -12.11 12.23
CA ALA A 14 -2.84 -12.56 12.15
C ALA A 14 -2.92 -14.08 11.87
N TRP A 15 -2.09 -14.59 10.95
CA TRP A 15 -2.03 -16.02 10.66
C TRP A 15 -1.60 -16.83 11.88
N VAL A 16 -0.51 -16.46 12.55
CA VAL A 16 -0.05 -17.14 13.78
C VAL A 16 -1.12 -17.11 14.87
N ALA A 17 -1.84 -16.00 15.02
CA ALA A 17 -2.91 -15.88 16.01
C ALA A 17 -4.10 -16.82 15.73
N ILE A 18 -4.37 -17.14 14.46
CA ILE A 18 -5.45 -18.03 14.04
C ILE A 18 -5.01 -19.50 14.08
N THR A 19 -3.83 -19.81 13.57
CA THR A 19 -3.36 -21.20 13.40
C THR A 19 -2.64 -21.74 14.64
N GLY A 20 -2.00 -20.87 15.42
CA GLY A 20 -1.10 -21.28 16.50
C GLY A 20 0.19 -21.96 16.01
N GLU A 21 0.45 -21.96 14.70
CA GLU A 21 1.59 -22.62 14.08
C GLU A 21 2.69 -21.61 13.72
N ILE A 22 3.96 -22.01 13.85
CA ILE A 22 5.13 -21.18 13.47
C ILE A 22 6.14 -22.00 12.63
N GLY A 23 6.11 -23.33 12.74
CA GLY A 23 7.07 -24.23 12.09
C GLY A 23 6.60 -24.86 10.78
N SER A 24 5.34 -24.69 10.40
CA SER A 24 4.80 -25.26 9.16
C SER A 24 5.15 -24.38 7.95
N TYR A 25 5.22 -24.98 6.76
CA TYR A 25 5.45 -24.26 5.49
C TYR A 25 4.14 -23.89 4.79
N THR A 26 2.99 -24.06 5.45
CA THR A 26 1.65 -23.81 4.88
C THR A 26 1.36 -22.33 4.62
N TRP A 27 2.12 -21.42 5.22
CA TRP A 27 2.05 -19.98 4.96
C TRP A 27 2.66 -19.59 3.60
N TYR A 28 3.54 -20.41 3.02
CA TYR A 28 4.22 -20.11 1.76
C TYR A 28 3.47 -20.71 0.56
N PRO A 29 3.30 -20.00 -0.57
CA PRO A 29 3.78 -18.64 -0.85
C PRO A 29 2.78 -17.51 -0.51
N ASP A 30 1.51 -17.85 -0.28
CA ASP A 30 0.41 -16.87 -0.32
C ASP A 30 0.52 -15.81 0.77
N LEU A 31 0.81 -16.19 2.02
CA LEU A 31 0.93 -15.24 3.12
C LEU A 31 2.13 -14.30 2.95
N LEU A 32 3.21 -14.81 2.36
CA LEU A 32 4.39 -14.01 2.05
C LEU A 32 4.05 -12.93 1.02
N LEU A 33 3.36 -13.31 -0.04
CA LEU A 33 2.92 -12.39 -1.08
C LEU A 33 1.97 -11.33 -0.51
N VAL A 34 0.99 -11.73 0.31
CA VAL A 34 0.12 -10.75 1.01
C VAL A 34 0.93 -9.80 1.89
N SER A 35 1.89 -10.30 2.66
CA SER A 35 2.74 -9.48 3.54
C SER A 35 3.59 -8.47 2.75
N ILE A 36 4.18 -8.89 1.63
CA ILE A 36 4.91 -8.01 0.70
C ILE A 36 3.96 -6.99 0.08
N GLY A 37 2.75 -7.41 -0.31
CA GLY A 37 1.71 -6.53 -0.83
C GLY A 37 1.35 -5.43 0.16
N VAL A 38 1.10 -5.78 1.42
CA VAL A 38 0.83 -4.81 2.50
C VAL A 38 2.01 -3.87 2.70
N MET A 39 3.25 -4.39 2.73
CA MET A 39 4.43 -3.56 2.90
C MET A 39 4.56 -2.50 1.81
N VAL A 40 4.44 -2.91 0.53
CA VAL A 40 4.57 -2.00 -0.61
C VAL A 40 3.38 -1.03 -0.69
N TRP A 41 2.17 -1.51 -0.44
CA TRP A 41 0.95 -0.69 -0.43
C TRP A 41 0.99 0.41 0.64
N ILE A 42 1.36 0.07 1.88
CA ILE A 42 1.50 1.05 2.97
C ILE A 42 2.66 2.01 2.71
N ALA A 43 3.79 1.53 2.18
CA ALA A 43 4.90 2.41 1.85
C ALA A 43 4.54 3.41 0.74
N ALA A 44 3.76 2.98 -0.26
CA ALA A 44 3.26 3.83 -1.33
C ALA A 44 2.28 4.90 -0.81
N PHE A 45 1.36 4.47 0.05
CA PHE A 45 0.40 5.34 0.72
C PHE A 45 1.11 6.46 1.51
N ASP A 46 2.11 6.09 2.31
CA ASP A 46 2.94 6.97 3.15
C ASP A 46 3.69 8.01 2.31
N LEU A 47 4.23 7.62 1.14
CA LEU A 47 4.90 8.53 0.22
C LEU A 47 3.96 9.63 -0.32
N GLY A 48 2.69 9.28 -0.60
CA GLY A 48 1.71 10.27 -1.07
C GLY A 48 1.41 11.35 -0.04
N TYR A 49 1.42 11.00 1.25
CA TYR A 49 1.30 11.96 2.35
C TYR A 49 2.57 12.78 2.53
N ALA A 50 3.73 12.11 2.57
CA ALA A 50 5.02 12.79 2.74
C ALA A 50 5.30 13.80 1.60
N GLN A 51 4.70 13.62 0.42
CA GLN A 51 4.84 14.57 -0.68
C GLN A 51 4.12 15.91 -0.41
N MET A 52 3.06 15.91 0.40
CA MET A 52 2.32 17.12 0.77
C MET A 52 3.04 17.94 1.84
N ASP A 53 3.85 17.26 2.67
CA ASP A 53 4.57 17.87 3.78
C ASP A 53 5.99 18.31 3.40
N ILE A 54 6.36 18.33 2.10
CA ILE A 54 7.73 18.64 1.63
C ILE A 54 8.26 19.98 2.16
N ASP A 55 7.44 21.04 2.11
CA ASP A 55 7.90 22.37 2.49
C ASP A 55 8.13 22.46 4.01
N SER A 56 7.21 21.89 4.79
CA SER A 56 7.33 21.75 6.24
C SER A 56 8.54 20.88 6.64
N ASP A 57 8.75 19.76 5.93
CA ASP A 57 9.87 18.85 6.19
C ASP A 57 11.22 19.54 5.94
N LYS A 58 11.31 20.37 4.89
CA LYS A 58 12.53 21.14 4.60
C LYS A 58 12.77 22.21 5.64
N GLU A 59 11.75 22.94 6.06
CA GLU A 59 11.85 23.98 7.10
C GLU A 59 12.30 23.39 8.45
N ASN A 60 11.75 22.23 8.81
CA ASN A 60 12.04 21.54 10.07
C ASN A 60 13.23 20.57 10.00
N ASN A 61 13.97 20.51 8.89
CA ASN A 61 15.09 19.59 8.65
C ASN A 61 14.75 18.10 8.86
N VAL A 62 13.50 17.71 8.55
CA VAL A 62 13.03 16.33 8.60
C VAL A 62 13.55 15.55 7.39
N LYS A 63 14.17 14.40 7.65
CA LYS A 63 14.74 13.52 6.61
C LYS A 63 13.69 12.56 6.05
N SER A 64 12.72 13.08 5.31
CA SER A 64 11.75 12.27 4.57
C SER A 64 12.25 11.89 3.18
N PHE A 65 11.62 10.89 2.56
CA PHE A 65 11.94 10.52 1.18
C PHE A 65 11.73 11.71 0.22
N PRO A 66 10.60 12.44 0.28
CA PRO A 66 10.35 13.56 -0.63
C PRO A 66 11.14 14.83 -0.31
N SER A 67 11.68 14.99 0.92
CA SER A 67 12.62 16.08 1.22
C SER A 67 14.02 15.82 0.65
N ARG A 68 14.40 14.55 0.50
CA ARG A 68 15.70 14.12 -0.07
C ARG A 68 15.68 13.93 -1.59
N PHE A 69 14.58 13.43 -2.14
CA PHE A 69 14.42 13.16 -3.58
C PHE A 69 13.48 14.18 -4.22
N SER A 70 13.61 14.38 -5.53
CA SER A 70 12.74 15.35 -6.22
C SER A 70 11.28 14.86 -6.27
N PRO A 71 10.29 15.78 -6.35
CA PRO A 71 8.89 15.39 -6.49
C PRO A 71 8.62 14.43 -7.66
N PRO A 72 9.24 14.59 -8.85
CA PRO A 72 9.10 13.62 -9.94
C PRO A 72 9.56 12.21 -9.58
N THR A 73 10.66 12.07 -8.82
CA THR A 73 11.15 10.76 -8.37
C THR A 73 10.18 10.12 -7.38
N THR A 74 9.65 10.89 -6.43
CA THR A 74 8.65 10.42 -5.46
C THR A 74 7.40 9.91 -6.17
N MET A 75 6.89 10.68 -7.14
CA MET A 75 5.75 10.30 -7.96
C MET A 75 6.02 9.01 -8.77
N ALA A 76 7.21 8.88 -9.35
CA ALA A 76 7.59 7.67 -10.08
C ALA A 76 7.59 6.43 -9.17
N VAL A 77 8.13 6.53 -7.96
CA VAL A 77 8.12 5.44 -6.97
C VAL A 77 6.69 5.08 -6.58
N MET A 78 5.82 6.07 -6.35
CA MET A 78 4.40 5.83 -6.06
C MET A 78 3.71 5.09 -7.20
N ILE A 79 3.88 5.54 -8.46
CA ILE A 79 3.25 4.91 -9.62
C ILE A 79 3.76 3.49 -9.83
N LEU A 80 5.07 3.27 -9.71
CA LEU A 80 5.68 1.93 -9.86
C LEU A 80 5.26 0.96 -8.76
N SER A 81 4.95 1.46 -7.56
CA SER A 81 4.49 0.62 -6.46
C SER A 81 3.08 0.04 -6.68
N VAL A 82 2.21 0.75 -7.43
CA VAL A 82 0.82 0.34 -7.71
C VAL A 82 0.70 -1.05 -8.31
N PRO A 83 1.34 -1.35 -9.45
CA PRO A 83 1.30 -2.70 -10.01
C PRO A 83 1.99 -3.74 -9.12
N ILE A 84 2.99 -3.35 -8.31
CA ILE A 84 3.72 -4.29 -7.46
C ILE A 84 2.84 -4.83 -6.33
N TRP A 85 2.21 -3.94 -5.55
CA TRP A 85 1.32 -4.40 -4.48
C TRP A 85 0.06 -5.08 -5.04
N ALA A 86 -0.43 -4.65 -6.21
CA ALA A 86 -1.59 -5.28 -6.83
C ALA A 86 -1.28 -6.69 -7.37
N ALA A 87 -0.10 -6.91 -7.93
CA ALA A 87 0.37 -8.24 -8.29
C ALA A 87 0.47 -9.14 -7.05
N ALA A 88 0.97 -8.60 -5.94
CA ALA A 88 1.04 -9.33 -4.68
C ALA A 88 -0.35 -9.69 -4.11
N PHE A 89 -1.33 -8.78 -4.19
CA PHE A 89 -2.71 -9.06 -3.76
C PHE A 89 -3.53 -9.90 -4.74
N SER A 90 -3.00 -10.20 -5.93
CA SER A 90 -3.71 -11.06 -6.89
C SER A 90 -3.98 -12.47 -6.36
N VAL A 91 -3.16 -12.96 -5.41
CA VAL A 91 -3.37 -14.24 -4.70
C VAL A 91 -4.62 -14.24 -3.82
N VAL A 92 -5.05 -13.05 -3.38
CA VAL A 92 -6.25 -12.86 -2.57
C VAL A 92 -7.47 -12.72 -3.48
N SER A 93 -7.39 -11.83 -4.45
CA SER A 93 -8.40 -11.68 -5.49
C SER A 93 -7.86 -10.86 -6.66
N ILE A 94 -7.90 -11.44 -7.86
CA ILE A 94 -7.51 -10.77 -9.10
C ILE A 94 -8.43 -9.56 -9.34
N TRP A 95 -9.75 -9.77 -9.22
CA TRP A 95 -10.74 -8.71 -9.44
C TRP A 95 -10.67 -7.60 -8.40
N GLY A 96 -10.46 -7.96 -7.13
CA GLY A 96 -10.28 -6.98 -6.06
C GLY A 96 -9.02 -6.13 -6.26
N SER A 97 -7.92 -6.76 -6.69
CA SER A 97 -6.66 -6.07 -6.99
C SER A 97 -6.80 -5.10 -8.15
N LEU A 98 -7.41 -5.53 -9.26
CA LEU A 98 -7.65 -4.67 -10.43
C LEU A 98 -8.59 -3.49 -10.10
N ALA A 99 -9.68 -3.74 -9.37
CA ALA A 99 -10.60 -2.68 -8.95
C ALA A 99 -9.90 -1.64 -8.05
N SER A 100 -9.04 -2.10 -7.14
CA SER A 100 -8.27 -1.22 -6.25
C SER A 100 -7.25 -0.38 -7.01
N MET A 101 -6.54 -0.98 -7.99
CA MET A 101 -5.65 -0.24 -8.88
C MET A 101 -6.39 0.86 -9.65
N CYS A 102 -7.54 0.53 -10.25
CA CYS A 102 -8.36 1.50 -10.97
C CYS A 102 -8.82 2.65 -10.07
N SER A 103 -9.19 2.36 -8.82
CA SER A 103 -9.57 3.39 -7.84
C SER A 103 -8.42 4.36 -7.55
N ILE A 104 -7.22 3.84 -7.28
CA ILE A 104 -6.04 4.66 -6.96
C ILE A 104 -5.57 5.47 -8.17
N VAL A 105 -5.50 4.86 -9.35
CA VAL A 105 -5.13 5.56 -10.60
C VAL A 105 -6.15 6.65 -10.93
N GLY A 106 -7.45 6.37 -10.76
CA GLY A 106 -8.50 7.36 -10.93
C GLY A 106 -8.32 8.56 -10.00
N VAL A 107 -7.95 8.33 -8.75
CA VAL A 107 -7.63 9.39 -7.78
C VAL A 107 -6.37 10.17 -8.19
N MET A 108 -5.31 9.52 -8.67
CA MET A 108 -4.12 10.23 -9.14
C MET A 108 -4.43 11.22 -10.28
N ILE A 109 -5.39 10.88 -11.15
CA ILE A 109 -5.77 11.71 -12.30
C ILE A 109 -6.77 12.82 -11.90
N ALA A 110 -7.74 12.51 -11.04
CA ALA A 110 -8.91 13.37 -10.84
C ALA A 110 -8.82 14.36 -9.66
N SER A 111 -7.91 14.15 -8.71
CA SER A 111 -8.13 14.69 -7.36
C SER A 111 -7.67 16.13 -7.12
N GLY A 112 -6.85 16.70 -8.00
CA GLY A 112 -6.43 18.12 -7.92
C GLY A 112 -6.06 18.56 -6.50
N GLU A 113 -6.68 19.65 -6.03
CA GLU A 113 -6.48 20.20 -4.67
C GLU A 113 -6.98 19.28 -3.53
N SER A 114 -7.89 18.36 -3.83
CA SER A 114 -8.41 17.39 -2.85
C SER A 114 -7.64 16.06 -2.87
N PHE A 115 -6.44 16.03 -3.45
CA PHE A 115 -5.63 14.81 -3.59
C PHE A 115 -5.47 14.05 -2.28
N GLN A 116 -5.14 14.72 -1.17
CA GLN A 116 -4.96 14.06 0.14
C GLN A 116 -6.18 13.26 0.59
N LYS A 117 -7.35 13.91 0.51
CA LYS A 117 -8.61 13.32 0.96
C LYS A 117 -8.99 12.10 0.11
N TRP A 118 -8.85 12.21 -1.21
CA TRP A 118 -9.19 11.13 -2.12
C TRP A 118 -8.14 10.01 -2.10
N TRP A 119 -6.86 10.35 -1.97
CA TRP A 119 -5.76 9.42 -1.78
C TRP A 119 -5.98 8.53 -0.56
N PHE A 120 -6.36 9.13 0.57
CA PHE A 120 -6.75 8.41 1.78
C PHE A 120 -7.88 7.42 1.52
N ARG A 121 -8.99 7.92 0.95
CA ARG A 121 -10.20 7.14 0.76
C ARG A 121 -9.99 5.97 -0.20
N ALA A 122 -9.22 6.17 -1.27
CA ALA A 122 -8.89 5.12 -2.23
C ALA A 122 -8.01 4.01 -1.62
N HIS A 123 -7.03 4.39 -0.78
CA HIS A 123 -6.22 3.39 -0.08
C HIS A 123 -7.08 2.64 0.94
N VAL A 124 -7.84 3.34 1.80
CA VAL A 124 -8.75 2.68 2.76
C VAL A 124 -9.75 1.76 2.04
N SER A 125 -10.30 2.17 0.89
CA SER A 125 -11.22 1.32 0.12
C SER A 125 -10.56 0.08 -0.47
N THR A 126 -9.24 0.08 -0.70
CA THR A 126 -8.51 -1.11 -1.21
C THR A 126 -8.74 -2.33 -0.32
N GLY A 127 -8.68 -2.17 1.01
CA GLY A 127 -8.95 -3.26 1.94
C GLY A 127 -10.39 -3.79 1.85
N TRP A 128 -11.37 -2.89 1.76
CA TRP A 128 -12.78 -3.26 1.62
C TRP A 128 -13.09 -3.92 0.27
N ILE A 129 -12.49 -3.44 -0.81
CA ILE A 129 -12.63 -4.00 -2.15
C ILE A 129 -12.07 -5.42 -2.17
N LEU A 130 -10.87 -5.64 -1.63
CA LEU A 130 -10.26 -6.96 -1.54
C LEU A 130 -11.13 -7.91 -0.71
N LEU A 131 -11.58 -7.48 0.47
CA LEU A 131 -12.42 -8.30 1.35
C LEU A 131 -13.75 -8.68 0.67
N ALA A 132 -14.42 -7.73 0.02
CA ALA A 132 -15.66 -8.01 -0.71
C ALA A 132 -15.41 -8.95 -1.90
N ALA A 133 -14.33 -8.74 -2.65
CA ALA A 133 -14.00 -9.56 -3.81
C ALA A 133 -13.64 -11.01 -3.43
N MET A 134 -12.99 -11.22 -2.27
CA MET A 134 -12.74 -12.57 -1.73
C MET A 134 -14.01 -13.35 -1.44
N GLN A 135 -15.11 -12.68 -1.07
CA GLN A 135 -16.39 -13.37 -0.81
C GLN A 135 -17.09 -13.80 -2.11
N LEU A 136 -16.66 -13.26 -3.25
CA LEU A 136 -17.27 -13.49 -4.57
C LEU A 136 -16.44 -14.45 -5.45
N SER A 137 -15.22 -14.80 -5.03
CA SER A 137 -14.28 -15.70 -5.72
C SER A 137 -14.29 -17.09 -5.10
#